data_AF-A0A358D4F3-F1
#
_entry.id   AF-A0A358D4F3-F1
#
_cell.length_a   1.000
_cell.length_b   1.000
_cell.length_c   1.000
_cell.angle_alpha   90.00
_cell.angle_beta   90.00
_cell.angle_gamma   90.00
#
_symmetry.space_group_name_H-M   'P 1'
#
loop_
_entity.id
_entity.type
_entity.pdbx_description
1 polymer ?
#
loop_
_entity_poly.entity_id
_entity_poly.type
_entity_poly.pdbx_seq_one_letter_code
_entity_poly.pdbx_strand_id
1 'polypeptide(L)' 'MTTRIWTSARDVISVRGPEAESYLHSQVSQNVDDMSDGESRLSFLLEPKGNIEGYFRISKFQESQFFLDTDP' A
#
# COMPACT_ATOMS: atom_id res chain seq x y z
N MET A 1 18.25 -21.28 -17.00
CA MET A 1 17.46 -20.05 -17.11
C MET A 1 18.08 -19.04 -16.16
N THR A 2 18.52 -17.88 -16.64
CA THR A 2 19.14 -16.86 -15.80
C THR A 2 18.05 -15.90 -15.32
N THR A 3 17.81 -15.86 -14.01
CA THR A 3 16.90 -14.89 -13.39
C THR A 3 17.53 -13.51 -13.41
N ARG A 4 16.84 -12.52 -13.98
CA ARG A 4 17.23 -11.12 -13.90
C ARG A 4 16.44 -10.44 -12.78
N ILE A 5 17.14 -9.80 -11.86
CA ILE A 5 16.56 -9.07 -10.73
C ILE A 5 16.74 -7.58 -10.99
N TRP A 6 15.68 -6.80 -10.83
CA TRP A 6 15.72 -5.35 -10.88
C TRP A 6 15.56 -4.81 -9.46
N THR A 7 16.37 -3.82 -9.10
CA THR A 7 16.30 -3.14 -7.81
C THR A 7 16.17 -1.64 -8.03
N SER A 8 15.28 -1.01 -7.28
CA SER A 8 15.15 0.44 -7.19
C SER A 8 15.01 0.81 -5.71
N ALA A 9 15.57 1.94 -5.31
CA ALA A 9 15.22 2.54 -4.03
C ALA A 9 13.78 3.03 -4.12
N ARG A 10 12.97 2.79 -3.09
CA ARG A 10 11.60 3.28 -2.97
C ARG A 10 11.41 3.84 -1.57
N ASP A 11 10.68 4.93 -1.47
CA ASP A 11 10.23 5.41 -0.16
C ASP A 11 9.07 4.55 0.31
N VAL A 12 9.13 4.12 1.57
CA VAL A 12 8.19 3.16 2.13
C VAL A 12 7.68 3.64 3.49
N ILE A 13 6.36 3.66 3.63
CA ILE A 13 5.66 3.81 4.90
C ILE A 13 5.20 2.43 5.35
N SER A 14 5.50 2.07 6.60
CA SER A 14 5.01 0.82 7.21
C SER A 14 3.88 1.14 8.17
N VAL A 15 2.74 0.47 8.00
CA VAL A 15 1.57 0.59 8.88
C VAL A 15 1.38 -0.75 9.58
N ARG A 16 1.35 -0.73 10.92
CA ARG A 16 1.32 -1.94 11.76
C ARG A 16 0.41 -1.75 12.96
N GLY A 17 -0.27 -2.82 13.34
CA GLY A 17 -1.09 -2.88 14.54
C GLY A 17 -2.48 -3.43 14.27
N PRO A 18 -3.23 -3.82 15.31
CA PRO A 18 -4.53 -4.48 15.16
C PRO A 18 -5.51 -3.67 14.31
N GLU A 19 -5.44 -2.34 14.39
CA GLU A 19 -6.30 -1.41 13.64
C GLU A 19 -5.68 -0.91 12.32
N ALA A 20 -4.63 -1.54 11.81
CA ALA A 20 -3.97 -1.09 10.59
C ALA A 20 -4.91 -1.13 9.37
N GLU A 21 -5.71 -2.19 9.26
CA GLU A 21 -6.65 -2.40 8.16
C GLU A 21 -7.80 -1.38 8.22
N SER A 22 -8.45 -1.27 9.38
CA SER A 22 -9.54 -0.31 9.63
C SER A 22 -9.10 1.14 9.44
N TYR A 23 -7.88 1.48 9.89
CA TYR A 23 -7.26 2.77 9.61
C TYR A 23 -7.10 2.98 8.10
N LEU A 24 -6.42 2.07 7.40
CA LEU A 24 -6.11 2.22 5.97
C LEU A 24 -7.36 2.26 5.08
N HIS A 25 -8.41 1.51 5.40
CA HIS A 25 -9.68 1.54 4.69
C HIS A 25 -10.27 2.95 4.60
N SER A 26 -9.99 3.82 5.59
CA SER A 26 -10.44 5.23 5.59
C SER A 26 -9.48 6.21 4.90
N GLN A 27 -8.24 5.81 4.65
CA GLN A 27 -7.18 6.70 4.15
C GLN A 27 -6.93 6.55 2.64
N VAL A 28 -7.19 5.38 2.07
CA VAL A 28 -6.77 5.05 0.72
C VAL A 28 -7.96 4.73 -0.18
N SER A 29 -7.80 4.93 -1.50
CA SER A 29 -8.90 4.73 -2.45
C SER A 29 -9.26 3.26 -2.75
N GLN A 30 -8.47 2.31 -2.23
CA GLN A 30 -8.64 0.87 -2.47
C GLN A 30 -9.28 0.20 -1.24
N ASN A 31 -10.09 -0.83 -1.50
CA ASN A 31 -10.49 -1.76 -0.45
C ASN A 31 -9.24 -2.53 0.03
N VAL A 32 -9.00 -2.57 1.35
CA VAL A 32 -7.86 -3.32 1.93
C VAL A 32 -8.31 -4.55 2.71
N ASP A 33 -9.61 -4.63 3.03
CA ASP A 33 -10.20 -5.66 3.89
C ASP A 33 -10.24 -7.04 3.22
N ASP A 34 -10.30 -7.06 1.88
CA ASP A 34 -10.31 -8.28 1.08
C ASP A 34 -8.93 -8.62 0.49
N MET A 35 -7.87 -7.91 0.91
CA MET A 35 -6.53 -8.21 0.45
C MET A 35 -6.02 -9.50 1.10
N SER A 36 -5.48 -10.38 0.26
CA SER A 36 -4.74 -11.57 0.70
C SER A 36 -3.30 -11.22 1.08
N ASP A 37 -2.67 -12.04 1.93
CA ASP A 37 -1.25 -11.88 2.25
C ASP A 37 -0.38 -12.02 0.98
N GLY A 38 0.56 -11.09 0.80
CA GLY A 38 1.39 -10.96 -0.39
C GLY A 38 0.73 -10.21 -1.55
N GLU A 39 -0.56 -9.86 -1.44
CA GLU A 39 -1.25 -9.08 -2.46
C GLU A 39 -0.77 -7.62 -2.47
N SER A 40 -0.74 -7.03 -3.67
CA SER A 40 -0.45 -5.61 -3.84
C SER A 40 -1.45 -4.94 -4.78
N ARG A 41 -1.81 -3.69 -4.48
CA ARG A 41 -2.71 -2.87 -5.29
C ARG A 41 -2.14 -1.47 -5.46
N LEU A 42 -2.47 -0.83 -6.58
CA LEU A 42 -2.20 0.59 -6.77
C LEU A 42 -3.34 1.40 -6.14
N SER A 43 -2.98 2.44 -5.40
CA SER A 43 -3.91 3.24 -4.63
C SER A 43 -3.58 4.73 -4.72
N PHE A 44 -4.60 5.55 -4.47
CA PHE A 44 -4.46 6.99 -4.33
C PHE A 44 -4.69 7.42 -2.90
N LEU A 45 -3.97 8.46 -2.49
CA LEU A 45 -4.35 9.28 -1.34
C LEU A 45 -5.20 10.42 -1.87
N LEU A 46 -6.40 10.60 -1.30
CA LEU A 46 -7.35 11.60 -1.75
C LEU A 46 -7.59 12.65 -0.68
N GLU A 47 -7.69 13.91 -1.07
CA GLU A 47 -8.30 14.93 -0.23
C GLU A 47 -9.81 14.65 -0.08
N PRO A 48 -10.49 15.19 0.97
CA PRO A 48 -11.94 15.06 1.12
C PRO A 48 -12.78 15.52 -0.08
N LYS A 49 -12.23 16.38 -0.95
CA LYS A 49 -12.88 16.85 -2.18
C LYS A 49 -12.71 15.89 -3.38
N GLY A 50 -11.94 14.81 -3.21
CA GLY A 50 -11.63 13.83 -4.26
C GLY A 50 -10.41 14.17 -5.12
N ASN A 51 -9.64 15.22 -4.78
CA ASN A 51 -8.37 15.51 -5.45
C ASN A 51 -7.32 14.45 -5.09
N ILE A 52 -6.40 14.15 -6.01
CA ILE A 52 -5.31 13.19 -5.78
C ILE A 52 -4.11 13.93 -5.15
N GLU A 53 -3.72 13.51 -3.94
CA GLU A 53 -2.52 14.00 -3.23
C GLU A 53 -1.33 13.06 -3.38
N GLY A 54 -1.60 11.78 -3.66
CA GLY A 54 -0.54 10.78 -3.75
C GLY A 54 -0.95 9.58 -4.58
N TYR A 55 0.06 8.96 -5.20
CA TYR A 55 -0.05 7.71 -5.93
C TYR A 55 1.03 6.76 -5.41
N PHE A 56 0.62 5.57 -5.02
CA PHE A 56 1.50 4.59 -4.40
C PHE A 56 0.92 3.19 -4.58
N ARG A 57 1.76 2.19 -4.30
CA ARG A 57 1.34 0.81 -4.13
C ARG A 57 1.12 0.54 -2.65
N ILE A 58 0.05 -0.18 -2.33
CA ILE A 58 -0.18 -0.79 -1.02
C ILE A 58 0.04 -2.30 -1.14
N SER A 59 0.81 -2.89 -0.22
CA SER A 59 1.10 -4.31 -0.16
C SER A 59 0.75 -4.86 1.21
N LYS A 60 -0.08 -5.91 1.27
CA LYS A 60 -0.35 -6.64 2.53
C LYS A 60 0.75 -7.66 2.72
N PHE A 61 1.56 -7.51 3.77
CA PHE A 61 2.65 -8.44 4.03
C PHE A 61 2.15 -9.67 4.78
N GLN A 62 1.38 -9.42 5.85
CA GLN A 62 0.68 -10.41 6.67
C GLN A 62 -0.44 -9.68 7.43
N GLU A 63 -1.19 -10.41 8.25
CA GLU A 63 -2.23 -9.85 9.13
C GLU A 63 -1.75 -8.57 9.84
N SER A 64 -2.53 -7.50 9.75
CA SER A 64 -2.26 -6.22 10.41
C SER A 64 -0.92 -5.53 10.06
N GLN A 65 -0.28 -5.90 8.94
CA GLN A 65 0.97 -5.30 8.49
C GLN A 65 0.95 -4.97 6.99
N PHE A 66 1.05 -3.68 6.68
CA PHE A 66 1.03 -3.15 5.33
C PHE A 66 2.26 -2.30 5.04
N PHE A 67 2.63 -2.27 3.76
CA PHE A 67 3.64 -1.37 3.22
C PHE A 67 3.01 -0.51 2.13
N LEU A 68 3.19 0.80 2.24
CA LEU A 68 2.83 1.76 1.21
C LEU A 68 4.14 2.27 0.60
N ASP A 69 4.35 2.01 -0.67
CA ASP A 69 5.57 2.40 -1.38
C ASP A 69 5.27 3.20 -2.64
N THR A 70 6.10 4.19 -2.93
CA THR A 70 6.01 4.97 -4.17
C THR A 70 7.33 4.93 -4.92
N ASP A 71 7.24 5.24 -6.22
CA ASP A 71 8.43 5.42 -7.04
C ASP A 71 9.15 6.73 -6.65
N PRO A 72 10.49 6.79 -6.76
CA PRO A 72 11.26 8.00 -6.51
C PRO A 72 10.85 9.22 -7.35
#